data_AF-A0A1I6VA95-F1
#
_entry.id   AF-A0A1I6VA95-F1
#
_cell.length_a   1.000
_cell.length_b   1.000
_cell.length_c   1.000
_cell.angle_alpha   90.00
_cell.angle_beta   90.00
_cell.angle_gamma   90.00
#
_symmetry.space_group_name_H-M   'P 1'
#
loop_
_entity.id
_entity.type
_entity.pdbx_description
1 polymer ?
#
loop_
_entity_poly.entity_id
_entity_poly.type
_entity_poly.pdbx_seq_one_letter_code
_entity_poly.pdbx_strand_id
1 'polypeptide(L)' 'MDPQPFTIDTEAQAQTYLTDLLNNPKNRSMSEIARHCALRVRNPKIKAFFLTEGAKMLAEMKA' A
#
# COMPACT_ATOMS: atom_id res chain seq x y z
N MET A 1 -12.52 -3.38 22.87
CA MET A 1 -11.52 -2.53 22.20
C MET A 1 -11.75 -2.70 20.71
N ASP A 2 -12.50 -1.80 20.07
CA ASP A 2 -12.55 -1.75 18.61
C ASP A 2 -11.12 -1.55 18.10
N PRO A 3 -10.60 -2.44 17.24
CA PRO A 3 -9.30 -2.19 16.64
C PRO A 3 -9.43 -0.89 15.86
N GLN A 4 -8.72 0.15 16.30
CA GLN A 4 -8.67 1.40 15.55
C GLN A 4 -8.28 1.05 14.12
N PRO A 5 -8.94 1.62 13.10
CA PRO A 5 -8.53 1.40 11.72
C PRO A 5 -7.07 1.83 11.59
N PHE A 6 -6.17 0.86 11.36
CA PHE A 6 -4.76 1.13 11.15
C PHE A 6 -4.62 2.11 9.99
N THR A 7 -4.21 3.34 10.31
CA THR A 7 -4.06 4.42 9.35
C THR A 7 -2.59 4.57 9.02
N ILE A 8 -2.27 4.70 7.74
CA ILE A 8 -0.92 4.88 7.23
C ILE A 8 -0.72 6.38 7.01
N ASP A 9 0.17 6.96 7.82
CA ASP A 9 0.37 8.42 7.88
C ASP A 9 1.78 8.84 7.45
N THR A 10 2.70 7.88 7.29
CA THR A 10 4.08 8.13 6.83
C THR A 10 4.47 7.28 5.63
N GLU A 11 5.45 7.75 4.87
CA GLU A 11 6.01 7.03 3.72
C GLU A 11 6.65 5.71 4.15
N ALA A 12 7.34 5.69 5.31
CA ALA A 12 7.93 4.46 5.86
C ALA A 12 6.86 3.40 6.18
N GLN A 13 5.74 3.80 6.80
CA GLN A 13 4.61 2.89 7.05
C GLN A 13 3.99 2.39 5.75
N ALA A 14 3.83 3.26 4.75
CA ALA A 14 3.32 2.90 3.44
C ALA A 14 4.22 1.86 2.77
N GLN A 15 5.54 2.05 2.84
CA GLN A 15 6.52 1.15 2.25
C GLN A 15 6.53 -0.23 2.92
N THR A 16 6.58 -0.28 4.26
CA THR A 16 6.49 -1.55 5.01
C THR A 16 5.19 -2.28 4.67
N TYR A 17 4.07 -1.55 4.64
CA TYR A 17 2.78 -2.12 4.33
C TYR A 17 2.70 -2.68 2.90
N LEU A 18 3.25 -1.97 1.92
CA LEU A 18 3.29 -2.41 0.52
C LEU A 18 4.12 -3.68 0.36
N THR A 19 5.27 -3.76 1.02
CA THR A 19 6.11 -4.97 1.03
C THR A 19 5.33 -6.16 1.58
N ASP A 20 4.68 -6.00 2.74
CA ASP A 20 3.85 -7.05 3.35
C ASP A 20 2.64 -7.43 2.48
N LEU A 21 2.01 -6.44 1.86
CA LEU A 21 0.88 -6.64 0.94
C LEU A 21 1.31 -7.50 -0.25
N LEU A 22 2.42 -7.13 -0.91
CA LEU A 22 2.91 -7.75 -2.14
C LEU A 22 3.68 -9.05 -1.91
N ASN A 23 4.09 -9.34 -0.67
CA ASN A 23 4.59 -10.66 -0.28
C ASN A 23 3.57 -11.77 -0.60
N ASN A 24 2.27 -11.49 -0.51
CA ASN A 24 1.23 -12.41 -0.93
C ASN A 24 0.95 -12.28 -2.45
N PRO A 25 1.17 -13.34 -3.25
CA PRO A 25 0.93 -13.30 -4.70
C PRO A 25 -0.50 -12.89 -5.10
N LYS A 26 -1.51 -13.21 -4.27
CA LYS A 26 -2.91 -12.85 -4.53
C LYS A 26 -3.16 -11.34 -4.52
N ASN A 27 -2.30 -10.59 -3.84
CA ASN A 27 -2.41 -9.15 -3.69
C ASN A 27 -1.53 -8.37 -4.69
N ARG A 28 -0.77 -9.07 -5.55
CA ARG A 28 0.13 -8.47 -6.56
C ARG A 28 -0.64 -7.91 -7.75
N SER A 29 -1.52 -6.94 -7.48
CA SER A 29 -2.28 -6.23 -8.50
C SER A 29 -2.47 -4.77 -8.12
N MET A 30 -2.57 -3.90 -9.13
CA MET A 30 -2.85 -2.48 -8.90
C MET A 30 -4.22 -2.25 -8.24
N SER A 31 -5.20 -3.11 -8.51
CA SER A 31 -6.52 -3.04 -7.89
C SER A 31 -6.45 -3.24 -6.37
N GLU A 32 -5.66 -4.21 -5.90
CA GLU A 32 -5.50 -4.46 -4.47
C GLU A 32 -4.69 -3.33 -3.79
N ILE A 33 -3.63 -2.84 -4.43
CA ILE A 33 -2.88 -1.67 -3.94
C ILE A 33 -3.80 -0.46 -3.80
N ALA A 34 -4.62 -0.16 -4.81
CA ALA A 34 -5.56 0.97 -4.78
C ALA A 34 -6.63 0.81 -3.69
N ARG A 35 -7.19 -0.41 -3.55
CA ARG A 35 -8.15 -0.74 -2.49
C ARG A 35 -7.56 -0.50 -1.10
N HIS A 36 -6.35 -0.97 -0.87
CA HIS A 36 -5.67 -0.81 0.41
C HIS A 36 -5.28 0.65 0.71
N CYS A 37 -4.85 1.40 -0.31
CA CYS A 37 -4.59 2.83 -0.21
C CYS A 37 -5.85 3.60 0.21
N ALA A 38 -6.99 3.35 -0.43
CA ALA A 38 -8.25 4.02 -0.11
C ALA A 38 -8.75 3.72 1.32
N LEU A 39 -8.52 2.51 1.81
CA LEU A 39 -8.97 2.07 3.15
C LEU A 39 -8.07 2.56 4.28
N ARG A 40 -6.75 2.65 4.05
CA ARG A 40 -5.77 2.83 5.12
C ARG A 40 -5.03 4.16 5.07
N VAL A 41 -4.97 4.83 3.92
CA VAL A 41 -4.23 6.08 3.77
C VAL A 41 -5.22 7.24 3.71
N ARG A 42 -5.12 8.20 4.64
CA ARG A 42 -5.99 9.40 4.63
C ARG A 42 -5.31 10.59 3.99
N ASN A 43 -4.00 10.74 4.22
CA ASN A 43 -3.22 11.86 3.72
C ASN A 43 -3.00 11.76 2.20
N PRO A 44 -3.40 12.76 1.39
CA PRO A 44 -3.27 12.72 -0.07
C PRO A 44 -1.82 12.61 -0.54
N LYS A 45 -0.84 13.16 0.18
CA LYS A 45 0.58 13.02 -0.16
C LYS A 45 1.03 11.56 -0.02
N ILE A 46 0.64 10.93 1.09
CA ILE A 46 0.94 9.51 1.33
C ILE A 46 0.17 8.63 0.36
N LYS A 47 -1.04 9.01 -0.07
CA LYS A 47 -1.78 8.26 -1.11
C LYS A 47 -1.01 8.22 -2.42
N ALA A 48 -0.50 9.37 -2.87
CA ALA A 48 0.28 9.46 -4.09
C ALA A 48 1.56 8.63 -3.98
N PHE A 49 2.28 8.73 -2.86
CA PHE A 49 3.44 7.91 -2.56
C PHE A 49 3.10 6.41 -2.60
N PHE A 50 2.08 5.98 -1.85
CA PHE A 50 1.67 4.58 -1.75
C PHE A 50 1.32 3.97 -3.11
N LEU A 51 0.59 4.70 -3.96
CA LEU A 51 0.21 4.22 -5.29
C LEU A 51 1.42 4.14 -6.24
N THR A 52 2.31 5.13 -6.17
CA THR A 52 3.51 5.19 -7.02
C THR A 52 4.51 4.10 -6.65
N GLU A 53 4.83 4.00 -5.36
CA GLU A 53 5.76 3.01 -4.83
C GLU A 53 5.20 1.59 -5.00
N GLY A 54 3.90 1.39 -4.75
CA GLY A 54 3.24 0.12 -4.98
C GLY A 54 3.29 -0.33 -6.44
N ALA A 55 3.09 0.59 -7.39
CA ALA A 55 3.21 0.28 -8.82
C ALA A 55 4.64 -0.11 -9.21
N LYS A 56 5.64 0.61 -8.67
CA LYS A 56 7.07 0.32 -8.88
C LYS A 56 7.44 -1.06 -8.35
N MET A 57 7.14 -1.36 -7.09
CA MET A 57 7.41 -2.66 -6.48
C MET A 57 6.72 -3.80 -7.24
N LEU A 58 5.48 -3.58 -7.69
CA LEU A 58 4.76 -4.57 -8.49
C LEU A 58 5.40 -4.81 -9.86
N ALA A 59 5.94 -3.78 -10.50
CA ALA A 59 6.67 -3.90 -11.76
C ALA A 59 8.00 -4.65 -11.57
N GLU A 60 8.76 -4.34 -10.52
CA GLU A 60 10.02 -5.02 -10.18
C GLU A 60 9.82 -6.52 -9.91
N MET A 61 8.67 -6.92 -9.34
CA MET A 61 8.34 -8.35 -9.12
C MET A 61 7.94 -9.11 -10.40
N LYS A 62 7.66 -8.40 -11.49
CA LYS A 62 7.26 -8.98 -12.79
C LYS A 62 8.39 -8.94 -13.82
N ALA A 63 9.45 -8.17 -13.55
CA ALA A 63 10.68 -8.15 -14.33
C ALA A 63 11.48 -9.45 -14.10
#